data_AF-A0A955HUE6-F1
#
_entry.id   AF-A0A955HUE6-F1
#
_cell.length_a   1.000
_cell.length_b   1.000
_cell.length_c   1.000
_cell.angle_alpha   90.00
_cell.angle_beta   90.00
_cell.angle_gamma   90.00
#
_symmetry.space_group_name_H-M   'P 1'
#
loop_
_entity.id
_entity.type
_entity.pdbx_description
1 polymer ?
#
loop_
_entity_poly.entity_id
_entity_poly.type
_entity_poly.pdbx_seq_one_letter_code
_entity_poly.pdbx_strand_id
1 'polypeptide(L)'
;MKLVCSQADLERAVTIVSKAITPNTTLPVLNNILLKAEDKKLHFSATNLEVAIQFFIPADVKSEGSITVPAKLLSSYVNLLKDEKLEIELKDGDTVEITSPTSHT
;
A
#
# COMPACT_ATOMS: atom_id res chain seq x y z
N MET A 1 -9.59 -3.19 8.17
CA MET A 1 -8.29 -3.64 7.61
C MET A 1 -7.20 -3.40 8.64
N LYS A 2 -6.50 -4.45 9.07
CA LYS A 2 -5.35 -4.38 9.99
C LYS A 2 -4.40 -5.54 9.68
N LEU A 3 -3.12 -5.27 9.47
CA LEU A 3 -2.13 -6.28 9.08
C LEU A 3 -0.71 -5.91 9.52
N VAL A 4 0.16 -6.92 9.58
CA VAL A 4 1.62 -6.73 9.75
C VAL A 4 2.35 -7.30 8.54
N CYS A 5 3.30 -6.56 7.98
CA CYS A 5 4.13 -7.00 6.86
C CYS A 5 5.59 -6.57 6.99
N SER A 6 6.45 -7.12 6.14
CA SER A 6 7.86 -6.70 6.00
C SER A 6 7.95 -5.34 5.29
N GLN A 7 8.82 -4.45 5.77
CA GLN A 7 9.08 -3.18 5.09
C GLN A 7 9.67 -3.40 3.70
N ALA A 8 10.62 -4.32 3.56
CA ALA A 8 11.29 -4.58 2.29
C ALA A 8 10.32 -5.14 1.23
N ASP A 9 9.38 -5.98 1.66
CA ASP A 9 8.34 -6.51 0.78
C ASP A 9 7.35 -5.42 0.37
N LEU A 10 6.94 -4.55 1.31
CA LEU A 10 6.07 -3.42 1.04
C LEU A 10 6.70 -2.44 0.05
N GLU A 11 7.96 -2.04 0.28
CA GLU A 11 8.72 -1.14 -0.60
C GLU A 11 8.82 -1.71 -2.02
N ARG A 12 9.15 -2.99 -2.13
CA ARG A 12 9.23 -3.70 -3.41
C ARG A 12 7.88 -3.73 -4.11
N ALA A 13 6.80 -4.07 -3.41
CA ALA A 13 5.47 -4.13 -3.98
C ALA A 13 5.02 -2.78 -4.52
N VAL A 14 5.17 -1.71 -3.70
CA VAL A 14 4.83 -0.33 -4.08
C VAL A 14 5.64 0.12 -5.30
N THR A 15 6.93 -0.17 -5.34
CA THR A 15 7.81 0.15 -6.48
C THR A 15 7.37 -0.55 -7.77
N ILE A 16 6.96 -1.81 -7.68
CA ILE A 16 6.49 -2.60 -8.83
C ILE A 16 5.17 -2.05 -9.36
N VAL A 17 4.14 -1.91 -8.52
CA VAL A 17 2.82 -1.49 -8.99
C VAL A 17 2.78 -0.03 -9.43
N SER A 18 3.63 0.83 -8.86
CA SER A 18 3.74 2.24 -9.28
C SER A 18 4.15 2.41 -10.74
N LYS A 19 4.73 1.38 -11.38
CA LYS A 19 5.06 1.42 -12.82
C LYS A 19 3.84 1.46 -13.73
N ALA A 20 2.66 1.04 -13.24
CA ALA A 20 1.40 1.15 -13.98
C ALA A 20 0.80 2.56 -13.92
N ILE A 21 1.32 3.43 -13.07
CA ILE A 21 0.76 4.75 -12.81
C ILE A 21 1.40 5.76 -13.75
N THR A 22 0.54 6.43 -14.52
CA THR A 22 0.91 7.60 -15.30
C THR A 22 0.17 8.80 -14.70
N PRO A 23 0.86 9.90 -14.31
CA PRO A 23 0.21 11.04 -13.67
C PRO A 23 -0.99 11.54 -14.48
N ASN A 24 -2.15 11.55 -13.85
CA ASN A 24 -3.41 11.89 -14.51
C ASN A 24 -4.21 12.88 -13.66
N THR A 25 -4.46 14.08 -14.20
CA THR A 25 -5.20 15.15 -13.51
C THR A 25 -6.71 15.09 -13.75
N THR A 26 -7.17 14.42 -14.80
CA THR A 26 -8.61 14.29 -15.11
C THR A 26 -9.26 13.17 -14.29
N LEU A 27 -8.52 12.10 -14.01
CA LEU A 27 -8.96 10.99 -13.16
C LEU A 27 -7.95 10.77 -12.00
N PRO A 28 -8.05 11.58 -10.92
CA PRO A 28 -7.10 11.53 -9.81
C PRO A 28 -6.97 10.16 -9.14
N VAL A 29 -8.04 9.35 -9.16
CA VAL A 29 -8.05 7.98 -8.61
C VAL A 29 -7.03 7.06 -9.27
N LEU A 30 -6.65 7.31 -10.52
CA LEU A 30 -5.62 6.54 -11.23
C LEU A 30 -4.19 6.83 -10.71
N ASN A 31 -4.02 7.84 -9.86
CA ASN A 31 -2.75 8.09 -9.16
C ASN A 31 -2.65 7.31 -7.84
N ASN A 32 -3.65 6.48 -7.52
CA ASN A 32 -3.68 5.69 -6.29
C ASN A 32 -3.24 4.25 -6.54
N ILE A 33 -2.79 3.60 -5.46
CA ILE A 33 -2.60 2.16 -5.37
C ILE A 33 -3.74 1.60 -4.52
N LEU A 34 -4.40 0.54 -5.00
CA LEU A 34 -5.29 -0.28 -4.20
C LEU A 34 -4.46 -1.18 -3.28
N LEU A 35 -4.76 -1.15 -1.99
CA LEU A 35 -4.30 -2.08 -0.98
C LEU A 35 -5.48 -2.95 -0.55
N LYS A 36 -5.33 -4.28 -0.60
CA LYS A 36 -6.34 -5.23 -0.13
C LYS A 36 -5.71 -6.31 0.74
N ALA A 37 -6.14 -6.41 1.99
CA ALA A 37 -5.73 -7.45 2.93
C ALA A 37 -6.74 -8.59 2.94
N GLU A 38 -6.32 -9.79 2.55
CA GLU A 38 -7.15 -11.00 2.40
C GLU A 38 -6.23 -12.24 2.42
N ASP A 39 -6.70 -13.38 2.93
CA ASP A 39 -6.00 -14.68 2.81
C ASP A 39 -4.51 -14.68 3.21
N LYS A 40 -4.15 -13.97 4.28
CA LYS A 40 -2.75 -13.82 4.76
C LYS A 40 -1.82 -13.14 3.75
N LYS A 41 -2.38 -12.32 2.88
CA LYS A 41 -1.67 -11.56 1.87
C LYS A 41 -2.13 -10.11 1.87
N LEU A 42 -1.20 -9.23 1.53
CA LEU A 42 -1.51 -7.87 1.13
C LEU A 42 -1.35 -7.78 -0.39
N HIS A 43 -2.47 -7.53 -1.05
CA HIS A 43 -2.57 -7.35 -2.49
C HIS A 43 -2.46 -5.87 -2.85
N PHE A 44 -1.79 -5.61 -3.97
CA PHE A 44 -1.56 -4.30 -4.54
C PHE A 44 -2.06 -4.29 -5.96
N SER A 45 -2.74 -3.21 -6.37
CA SER A 45 -3.13 -3.01 -7.77
C SER A 45 -3.05 -1.54 -8.15
N ALA A 46 -2.56 -1.26 -9.35
CA ALA A 46 -2.58 0.07 -9.95
C ALA A 46 -2.82 -0.05 -11.46
N THR A 47 -3.44 0.97 -12.06
CA THR A 47 -3.78 0.99 -13.49
C THR A 47 -3.89 2.41 -14.04
N ASN A 48 -3.61 2.55 -15.34
CA ASN A 48 -3.86 3.76 -16.12
C ASN A 48 -4.93 3.54 -17.22
N LEU A 49 -5.79 2.53 -17.09
CA LEU A 49 -6.81 2.08 -18.06
C LEU A 49 -6.28 1.41 -19.34
N GLU A 50 -4.98 1.40 -19.56
CA GLU A 50 -4.34 0.66 -20.67
C GLU A 50 -3.58 -0.56 -20.14
N VAL A 51 -2.90 -0.38 -19.01
CA VAL A 51 -2.11 -1.39 -18.32
C VAL A 51 -2.54 -1.45 -16.86
N ALA A 52 -2.56 -2.67 -16.31
CA ALA A 52 -2.74 -2.90 -14.89
C ALA A 52 -1.61 -3.80 -14.38
N ILE A 53 -1.05 -3.47 -13.21
CA ILE A 53 -0.07 -4.30 -12.53
C ILE A 53 -0.67 -4.71 -11.18
N GLN A 54 -0.67 -6.01 -10.93
CA GLN A 54 -1.09 -6.60 -9.67
C GLN A 54 0.10 -7.31 -9.02
N PHE A 55 0.23 -7.17 -7.71
CA PHE A 55 1.29 -7.82 -6.93
C PHE A 55 0.74 -8.21 -5.56
N PHE A 56 1.36 -9.18 -4.89
CA PHE A 56 1.02 -9.51 -3.51
C PHE A 56 2.27 -9.85 -2.72
N ILE A 57 2.18 -9.63 -1.41
CA ILE A 57 3.21 -10.03 -0.45
C ILE A 57 2.56 -10.82 0.69
N PRO A 58 3.30 -11.72 1.37
CA PRO A 58 2.84 -12.32 2.61
C PRO A 58 2.59 -11.24 3.67
N ALA A 59 1.48 -11.35 4.40
CA ALA A 59 1.15 -10.46 5.51
C ALA A 59 0.39 -11.21 6.61
N ASP A 60 0.63 -10.84 7.87
CA ASP A 60 -0.18 -11.31 8.99
C ASP A 60 -1.44 -10.45 9.09
N VAL A 61 -2.49 -10.85 8.39
CA VAL A 61 -3.77 -10.14 8.32
C VAL A 61 -4.58 -10.42 9.59
N LYS A 62 -4.82 -9.37 10.38
CA LYS A 62 -5.67 -9.41 11.60
C LYS A 62 -7.12 -9.06 11.29
N SER A 63 -7.32 -8.16 10.34
CA SER A 63 -8.63 -7.74 9.85
C SER A 63 -8.54 -7.51 8.35
N GLU A 64 -9.41 -8.15 7.60
CA GLU A 64 -9.51 -7.95 6.15
C GLU A 64 -10.03 -6.54 5.81
N GLY A 65 -9.90 -6.19 4.55
CA GLY A 65 -10.44 -4.96 3.99
C GLY A 65 -9.56 -4.38 2.90
N SER A 66 -9.97 -3.25 2.37
CA SER A 66 -9.26 -2.60 1.27
C SER A 66 -9.40 -1.10 1.32
N ILE A 67 -8.40 -0.40 0.82
CA ILE A 67 -8.37 1.04 0.68
C ILE A 67 -7.49 1.42 -0.50
N THR A 68 -7.73 2.59 -1.08
CA THR A 68 -6.80 3.16 -2.07
C THR A 68 -6.02 4.30 -1.44
N VAL A 69 -4.72 4.36 -1.70
CA VAL A 69 -3.84 5.42 -1.17
C VAL A 69 -3.04 6.10 -2.29
N PRO A 70 -2.74 7.41 -2.18
CA PRO A 70 -1.94 8.10 -3.18
C PRO A 70 -0.55 7.47 -3.33
N ALA A 71 -0.20 7.04 -4.54
CA ALA A 71 0.99 6.24 -4.78
C ALA A 71 2.29 6.99 -4.45
N LYS A 72 2.35 8.27 -4.82
CA LYS A 72 3.52 9.12 -4.56
C LYS A 72 3.78 9.30 -3.06
N LEU A 73 2.72 9.49 -2.28
CA LEU A 73 2.81 9.65 -0.84
C LEU A 73 3.25 8.34 -0.18
N LEU A 74 2.59 7.23 -0.54
CA LEU A 74 2.95 5.91 -0.02
C LEU A 74 4.40 5.54 -0.33
N SER A 75 4.82 5.68 -1.59
CA SER A 75 6.19 5.37 -2.02
C SER A 75 7.22 6.23 -1.29
N SER A 76 6.97 7.53 -1.15
CA SER A 76 7.90 8.42 -0.45
C SER A 76 8.01 8.06 1.03
N TYR A 77 6.90 7.72 1.67
CA TYR A 77 6.88 7.36 3.09
C TYR A 77 7.56 6.01 3.36
N VAL A 78 7.21 4.97 2.60
CA VAL A 78 7.80 3.63 2.76
C VAL A 78 9.32 3.63 2.57
N ASN A 79 9.84 4.47 1.67
CA ASN A 79 11.28 4.64 1.46
C ASN A 79 12.02 5.30 2.64
N LEU A 80 11.31 5.98 3.55
CA LEU A 80 11.89 6.58 4.75
C LEU A 80 11.98 5.61 5.92
N LEU A 81 11.17 4.54 5.90
CA LEU A 81 11.13 3.53 6.94
C LEU A 81 12.32 2.59 6.80
N LYS A 82 12.95 2.24 7.94
CA LYS A 82 14.11 1.32 7.98
C LYS A 82 13.86 0.09 8.85
N ASP A 83 12.64 -0.04 9.37
CA ASP A 83 12.27 -1.09 10.30
C ASP A 83 12.00 -2.41 9.58
N GLU A 84 12.21 -3.54 10.25
CA GLU A 84 12.00 -4.85 9.64
C GLU A 84 10.51 -5.17 9.43
N LYS A 85 9.65 -4.73 10.37
CA LYS A 85 8.21 -5.01 10.38
C LYS A 85 7.41 -3.74 10.57
N LEU A 86 6.30 -3.64 9.84
CA LEU A 86 5.36 -2.54 9.85
C LEU A 86 3.96 -3.05 10.13
N GLU A 87 3.20 -2.30 10.93
CA GLU A 87 1.77 -2.50 11.12
C GLU A 87 1.01 -1.45 10.30
N ILE A 88 0.01 -1.91 9.54
CA ILE A 88 -0.88 -1.05 8.74
C ILE A 88 -2.30 -1.26 9.24
N GLU A 89 -2.96 -0.17 9.61
CA GLU A 89 -4.33 -0.18 10.11
C GLU A 89 -5.19 0.88 9.41
N LEU A 90 -6.38 0.48 9.01
CA LEU A 90 -7.44 1.39 8.56
C LEU A 90 -8.31 1.72 9.78
N LYS A 91 -8.23 2.97 10.24
CA LYS A 91 -9.11 3.51 11.30
C LYS A 91 -10.43 4.00 10.73
N ASP A 92 -11.34 4.40 11.61
CA ASP A 92 -12.68 4.88 11.22
C ASP A 92 -12.60 5.99 10.15
N GLY A 93 -13.35 5.79 9.05
CA GLY A 93 -13.28 6.63 7.85
C GLY A 93 -12.25 6.12 6.83
N ASP A 94 -11.47 7.04 6.27
CA ASP A 94 -10.50 6.77 5.19
C ASP A 94 -9.04 6.96 5.64
N THR A 95 -8.78 6.90 6.94
CA THR A 95 -7.43 7.15 7.51
C THR A 95 -6.65 5.85 7.63
N VAL A 96 -5.52 5.78 6.93
CA VAL A 96 -4.54 4.69 7.05
C VAL A 96 -3.40 5.13 7.95
N GLU A 97 -3.17 4.38 9.02
CA GLU A 97 -2.05 4.57 9.94
C GLU A 97 -0.99 3.51 9.68
N ILE A 98 0.27 3.92 9.61
CA ILE A 98 1.41 3.04 9.41
C ILE A 98 2.32 3.18 10.62
N THR A 99 2.41 2.13 11.42
CA THR A 99 3.23 2.10 12.63
C THR A 99 4.49 1.27 12.40
N SER A 100 5.63 1.87 12.73
CA SER A 100 6.92 1.20 12.85
C SER A 100 7.45 1.35 14.30
N PRO A 101 8.38 0.49 14.75
CA PRO A 101 9.02 0.64 16.05
C PRO A 101 9.67 2.00 16.31
N THR A 102 10.05 2.72 15.25
CA THR A 102 10.74 4.01 15.33
C THR A 102 9.90 5.20 14.85
N SER A 103 8.71 4.96 14.29
CA SER A 103 7.84 5.99 13.70
C SER A 103 6.36 5.64 13.83
N HIS A 104 5.54 6.62 14.20
CA HIS A 104 4.08 6.51 14.25
C HIS A 104 3.50 7.63 13.38
N THR A 105 2.76 7.33 12.30
CA THR A 105 2.11 8.34 11.44
C THR A 105 0.85 7.82 10.77
#